data_AF-A0A2A5IDY6-F1
#
_entry.id   AF-A0A2A5IDY6-F1
#
_cell.length_a   1.000
_cell.length_b   1.000
_cell.length_c   1.000
_cell.angle_alpha   90.00
_cell.angle_beta   90.00
_cell.angle_gamma   90.00
#
_symmetry.space_group_name_H-M   'P 1'
#
loop_
_entity.id
_entity.type
_entity.pdbx_description
1 polymer ?
#
loop_
_entity_poly.entity_id
_entity_poly.type
_entity_poly.pdbx_seq_one_letter_code
_entity_poly.pdbx_strand_id
1 'polypeptide(L)'
;MSLANPEANLKGCSKQRTRTFIVGANTRQARALWQDLKKKYPQYKYPHYVSRDAAKLDGVNPSETVLILLPGYSRNPIINCYEFQWLKENAIEVIHINEEEIK
;
A
#
# COMPACT_ATOMS: atom_id res chain seq x y z
N MET A 1 10.30 13.56 50.94
CA MET A 1 9.25 14.02 50.01
C MET A 1 9.62 13.52 48.63
N SER A 2 8.75 12.69 48.05
CA SER A 2 8.80 12.21 46.67
C SER A 2 8.98 13.34 45.66
N LEU A 3 9.70 13.06 44.58
CA LEU A 3 9.06 12.99 43.27
C LEU A 3 9.58 11.73 42.57
N ALA A 4 8.66 10.79 42.36
CA ALA A 4 8.89 9.63 41.53
C ALA A 4 9.22 10.10 40.10
N ASN A 5 10.28 9.53 39.51
CA ASN A 5 10.44 9.58 38.06
C ASN A 5 9.28 8.79 37.46
N PRO A 6 8.40 9.39 36.65
CA PRO A 6 7.38 8.64 35.96
C PRO A 6 8.08 7.78 34.90
N GLU A 7 8.21 6.50 35.24
CA GLU A 7 8.29 5.42 34.28
C GLU A 7 7.25 5.62 33.17
N ALA A 8 7.68 5.45 31.92
CA ALA A 8 7.02 4.57 30.96
C ALA A 8 7.86 4.63 29.69
N ASN A 9 8.94 3.85 29.60
CA ASN A 9 8.80 2.53 29.00
C ASN A 9 7.99 2.65 27.70
N LEU A 10 8.64 3.13 26.62
CA LEU A 10 8.21 2.95 25.23
C LEU A 10 8.26 1.44 24.90
N LYS A 11 7.44 0.68 25.62
CA LYS A 11 7.16 -0.73 25.41
C LYS A 11 6.28 -0.79 24.18
N GLY A 12 6.91 -1.21 23.09
CA GLY A 12 6.26 -1.43 21.82
C GLY A 12 6.38 -0.22 20.91
N CYS A 13 7.58 -0.02 20.34
CA CYS A 13 7.61 0.37 18.94
C CYS A 13 6.88 -0.76 18.20
N SER A 14 5.54 -0.66 18.11
CA SER A 14 4.75 -1.51 17.23
C SER A 14 5.49 -1.45 15.91
N LYS A 15 6.04 -2.58 15.45
CA LYS A 15 6.64 -2.65 14.12
C LYS A 15 5.57 -2.10 13.20
N GLN A 16 5.80 -0.90 12.68
CA GLN A 16 4.82 -0.15 11.92
C GLN A 16 4.36 -1.08 10.80
N ARG A 17 3.09 -1.51 10.86
CA ARG A 17 2.61 -2.56 9.97
C ARG A 17 2.37 -1.92 8.62
N THR A 18 3.41 -1.95 7.79
CA THR A 18 3.31 -1.49 6.41
C THR A 18 2.24 -2.30 5.68
N ARG A 19 1.22 -1.62 5.17
CA ARG A 19 0.18 -2.18 4.32
C ARG A 19 0.58 -1.98 2.87
N THR A 20 0.44 -3.01 2.06
CA THR A 20 0.71 -2.93 0.63
C THR A 20 -0.61 -2.90 -0.13
N PHE A 21 -0.84 -1.84 -0.89
CA PHE A 21 -1.96 -1.72 -1.81
C PHE A 21 -1.47 -1.90 -3.24
N ILE A 22 -2.14 -2.75 -4.01
CA ILE A 22 -1.78 -3.07 -5.39
C ILE A 22 -2.90 -2.61 -6.31
N VAL A 23 -2.53 -1.83 -7.31
CA VAL A 23 -3.46 -1.28 -8.31
C VAL A 23 -2.98 -1.69 -9.70
N GLY A 24 -3.82 -2.45 -10.40
CA GLY A 24 -3.70 -2.69 -11.85
C GLY A 24 -4.99 -2.25 -12.55
N ALA A 25 -5.18 -2.57 -13.84
CA ALA A 25 -6.38 -2.11 -14.55
C ALA A 25 -7.68 -2.63 -13.93
N ASN A 26 -7.64 -3.82 -13.33
CA ASN A 26 -8.68 -4.37 -12.47
C ASN A 26 -8.08 -5.37 -11.47
N THR A 27 -8.86 -5.77 -10.46
CA THR A 27 -8.43 -6.67 -9.39
C THR A 27 -7.96 -8.04 -9.89
N ARG A 28 -8.62 -8.61 -10.92
CA ARG A 28 -8.29 -9.93 -11.46
C ARG A 28 -6.93 -9.91 -12.14
N GLN A 29 -6.70 -8.91 -13.00
CA GLN A 29 -5.41 -8.71 -13.66
C GLN A 29 -4.32 -8.39 -12.64
N ALA A 30 -4.57 -7.48 -11.70
CA ALA A 30 -3.61 -7.12 -10.67
C ALA A 30 -3.16 -8.34 -9.85
N ARG A 31 -4.11 -9.22 -9.49
CA ARG A 31 -3.81 -10.45 -8.77
C ARG A 31 -2.99 -11.43 -9.59
N ALA A 32 -3.30 -11.57 -10.89
CA ALA A 32 -2.53 -12.43 -11.79
C ALA A 32 -1.08 -11.95 -11.90
N LEU A 33 -0.87 -10.69 -12.25
CA LEU A 33 0.47 -10.10 -12.39
C LEU A 33 1.28 -10.17 -11.09
N TRP A 34 0.62 -9.93 -9.94
CA TRP A 34 1.31 -9.98 -8.65
C TRP A 34 1.77 -11.40 -8.27
N GLN A 35 1.12 -12.47 -8.75
CA GLN A 35 1.59 -13.83 -8.45
C GLN A 35 2.99 -14.10 -8.98
N ASP A 36 3.34 -13.51 -10.12
CA ASP A 36 4.66 -13.66 -10.73
C ASP A 36 5.67 -12.72 -10.05
N LEU A 37 5.25 -11.49 -9.76
CA LEU A 37 6.09 -10.45 -9.16
C LEU A 37 6.42 -10.69 -7.68
N LYS A 38 5.56 -11.39 -6.91
CA LYS A 38 5.78 -11.61 -5.47
C LYS A 38 7.12 -12.28 -5.14
N LYS A 39 7.70 -13.03 -6.08
CA LYS A 39 9.01 -13.67 -5.93
C LYS A 39 10.16 -12.65 -5.96
N LYS A 40 10.03 -11.62 -6.80
CA LYS A 40 10.97 -10.49 -6.91
C LYS A 40 10.82 -9.51 -5.75
N TYR A 41 9.61 -9.45 -5.18
CA TYR A 41 9.24 -8.52 -4.12
C TYR A 41 8.74 -9.21 -2.82
N PRO A 42 9.54 -10.08 -2.19
CA PRO A 42 9.10 -10.88 -1.04
C PRO A 42 8.84 -10.08 0.25
N GLN A 43 9.31 -8.83 0.31
CA GLN A 43 9.12 -7.94 1.45
C GLN A 43 7.66 -7.46 1.59
N TYR A 44 6.91 -7.35 0.49
CA TYR A 44 5.54 -6.84 0.49
C TYR A 44 4.53 -7.98 0.69
N LYS A 45 4.30 -8.32 1.96
CA LYS A 45 3.42 -9.42 2.37
C LYS A 45 1.97 -8.94 2.53
N TYR A 46 1.01 -9.84 2.25
CA TYR A 46 -0.43 -9.63 2.42
C TYR A 46 -1.00 -8.41 1.65
N PRO A 47 -0.89 -8.39 0.31
CA PRO A 47 -1.35 -7.26 -0.48
C PRO A 47 -2.88 -7.11 -0.47
N HIS A 48 -3.33 -5.87 -0.40
CA HIS A 48 -4.70 -5.46 -0.66
C HIS A 48 -4.83 -5.02 -2.12
N TYR A 49 -5.69 -5.68 -2.88
CA TYR A 49 -5.92 -5.31 -4.27
C TYR A 49 -7.02 -4.25 -4.35
N VAL A 50 -6.66 -3.06 -4.82
CA VAL A 50 -7.60 -1.95 -4.95
C VAL A 50 -8.45 -2.15 -6.20
N SER A 51 -9.76 -2.21 -6.01
CA SER A 51 -10.76 -2.21 -7.07
C SER A 51 -11.26 -0.79 -7.34
N ARG A 52 -12.22 -0.65 -8.26
CA ARG A 52 -12.93 0.61 -8.56
C ARG A 52 -13.63 1.30 -7.37
N ASP A 53 -13.63 0.67 -6.19
CA ASP A 53 -14.42 1.06 -5.03
C ASP A 53 -13.54 1.87 -4.09
N ALA A 54 -13.77 3.18 -4.06
CA ALA A 54 -13.02 4.14 -3.25
C ALA A 54 -13.25 3.98 -1.75
N ALA A 55 -14.37 3.39 -1.32
CA ALA A 55 -14.65 3.15 0.10
C ALA A 55 -13.58 2.25 0.76
N LYS A 56 -12.86 1.45 -0.03
CA LYS A 56 -11.75 0.62 0.45
C LYS A 56 -10.47 1.41 0.79
N LEU A 57 -10.41 2.67 0.38
CA LEU A 57 -9.32 3.59 0.69
C LEU A 57 -9.65 4.50 1.87
N ASP A 58 -10.89 4.48 2.36
CA ASP A 58 -11.29 5.26 3.53
C ASP A 58 -10.56 4.77 4.79
N GLY A 59 -10.10 5.72 5.61
CA GLY A 59 -9.33 5.47 6.82
C GLY A 59 -7.94 4.84 6.59
N VAL A 60 -7.45 4.77 5.35
CA VAL A 60 -6.08 4.30 5.07
C VAL A 60 -5.07 5.33 5.58
N ASN A 61 -4.14 4.90 6.44
CA ASN A 61 -3.04 5.73 6.89
C ASN A 61 -1.91 5.74 5.84
N PRO A 62 -1.64 6.86 5.17
CA PRO A 62 -0.61 6.93 4.13
C PRO A 62 0.80 6.72 4.69
N SER A 63 1.06 7.11 5.95
CA SER A 63 2.36 6.92 6.62
C SER A 63 2.70 5.45 6.91
N GLU A 64 1.74 4.55 6.72
CA GLU A 64 1.92 3.11 6.87
C GLU A 64 1.64 2.35 5.56
N THR A 65 1.53 3.05 4.42
CA THR A 65 1.04 2.47 3.18
C THR A 65 2.09 2.53 2.07
N VAL A 66 2.38 1.36 1.49
CA VAL A 66 3.11 1.22 0.21
C VAL A 66 2.09 1.01 -0.90
N LEU A 67 2.18 1.81 -1.95
CA LEU A 67 1.33 1.71 -3.13
C LEU A 67 2.12 1.14 -4.31
N ILE A 68 1.70 -0.02 -4.83
CA ILE A 68 2.31 -0.66 -6.00
C ILE A 68 1.36 -0.50 -7.19
N LEU A 69 1.86 0.18 -8.22
CA LEU A 69 1.14 0.51 -9.45
C LEU A 69 1.64 -0.41 -10.56
N LEU A 70 0.80 -1.35 -10.95
CA LEU A 70 1.07 -2.33 -12.00
C LEU A 70 0.77 -1.77 -13.39
N PRO A 71 1.28 -2.39 -14.47
CA PRO A 71 0.91 -2.01 -15.82
C PRO A 71 -0.60 -1.97 -16.04
N GLY A 72 -1.04 -0.89 -16.70
CA GLY A 72 -2.46 -0.63 -16.93
C GLY A 72 -3.22 -0.04 -15.74
N TYR A 73 -2.57 0.28 -14.60
CA TYR A 73 -3.26 0.89 -13.45
C TYR A 73 -4.01 2.18 -13.83
N SER A 74 -3.48 2.95 -14.79
CA SER A 74 -4.09 4.19 -15.29
C SER A 74 -5.48 4.00 -15.91
N ARG A 75 -5.84 2.76 -16.28
CA ARG A 75 -7.18 2.41 -16.79
C ARG A 75 -8.18 2.09 -15.67
N ASN A 76 -7.73 1.96 -14.43
CA ASN A 76 -8.59 1.66 -13.30
C ASN A 76 -9.34 2.93 -12.87
N PRO A 77 -10.68 2.97 -12.84
CA PRO A 77 -11.44 4.17 -12.48
C PRO A 77 -11.07 4.78 -11.13
N ILE A 78 -10.50 3.97 -10.21
CA ILE A 78 -10.03 4.44 -8.91
C ILE A 78 -9.01 5.59 -9.03
N ILE A 79 -8.25 5.67 -10.13
CA ILE A 79 -7.23 6.71 -10.27
C ILE A 79 -7.82 8.12 -10.29
N ASN A 80 -9.11 8.27 -10.61
CA ASN A 80 -9.76 9.57 -10.68
C ASN A 80 -10.39 10.01 -9.36
N CYS A 81 -10.40 9.15 -8.34
CA CYS A 81 -10.99 9.49 -7.04
C CYS A 81 -9.99 10.26 -6.17
N TYR A 82 -10.51 11.14 -5.32
CA TYR A 82 -9.71 12.00 -4.46
C TYR A 82 -8.86 11.19 -3.48
N GLU A 83 -9.43 10.14 -2.88
CA GLU A 83 -8.77 9.29 -1.89
C GLU A 83 -7.54 8.59 -2.47
N PHE A 84 -7.62 8.15 -3.73
CA PHE A 84 -6.49 7.53 -4.41
C PHE A 84 -5.39 8.54 -4.72
N GLN A 85 -5.73 9.73 -5.23
CA GLN A 85 -4.75 10.77 -5.52
C GLN A 85 -4.05 11.23 -4.25
N TRP A 86 -4.82 11.48 -3.18
CA TRP A 86 -4.29 11.81 -1.87
C TRP A 86 -3.38 10.70 -1.33
N LEU A 87 -3.79 9.43 -1.42
CA LEU A 87 -2.96 8.30 -0.99
C LEU A 87 -1.67 8.19 -1.82
N LYS A 88 -1.75 8.37 -3.13
CA LYS A 88 -0.58 8.34 -4.04
C LYS A 88 0.42 9.45 -3.71
N GLU A 89 -0.03 10.61 -3.28
CA GLU A 89 0.86 11.72 -2.92
C GLU A 89 1.50 11.56 -1.53
N ASN A 90 0.81 10.88 -0.61
CA ASN A 90 1.20 10.84 0.82
C ASN A 90 1.74 9.48 1.29
N ALA A 91 1.56 8.41 0.51
CA ALA A 91 2.05 7.07 0.83
C ALA A 91 3.55 7.09 1.14
N ILE A 92 3.99 6.24 2.08
CA ILE A 92 5.42 6.12 2.44
C ILE A 92 6.30 5.75 1.24
N GLU A 93 5.72 5.00 0.29
CA GLU A 93 6.38 4.57 -0.92
C GLU A 93 5.36 4.34 -2.03
N VAL A 94 5.68 4.80 -3.23
CA VAL A 94 4.90 4.52 -4.45
C VAL A 94 5.82 3.89 -5.49
N ILE A 95 5.55 2.63 -5.83
CA ILE A 95 6.34 1.83 -6.75
C ILE A 95 5.58 1.67 -8.04
N HIS A 96 6.20 2.06 -9.16
CA HIS A 96 5.66 1.85 -10.49
C HIS A 96 6.37 0.63 -11.09
N ILE A 97 5.62 -0.43 -11.40
CA ILE A 97 6.14 -1.62 -12.07
C ILE A 97 5.85 -1.50 -13.55
N ASN A 98 6.91 -1.56 -14.36
CA ASN A 98 6.80 -1.47 -15.81
C ASN A 98 6.51 -2.84 -16.44
N GLU A 99 6.01 -2.86 -17.67
CA GLU A 99 5.71 -4.11 -18.41
C GLU A 99 6.94 -5.01 -18.58
N GLU A 100 8.15 -4.43 -18.63
CA GLU A 100 9.40 -5.16 -18.79
C GLU A 100 9.76 -6.03 -17.58
N GLU A 101 9.30 -5.65 -16.40
CA GLU A 101 9.58 -6.37 -15.15
C GLU A 101 8.69 -7.60 -14.94
N ILE A 102 7.66 -7.75 -15.77
CA ILE A 102 6.67 -8.86 -15.72
C ILE A 102 7.17 -10.12 -16.45
N LYS A 103 8.37 -10.07 -17.04
CA LYS A 103 9.03 -11.20 -17.71
C LYS A 103 9.68 -12.20 -16.73
#